data_AF-A0A820X8V0-F1
#
_entry.id   AF-A0A820X8V0-F1
#
_cell.length_a   1.000
_cell.length_b   1.000
_cell.length_c   1.000
_cell.angle_alpha   90.00
_cell.angle_beta   90.00
_cell.angle_gamma   90.00
#
_symmetry.space_group_name_H-M   'P 1'
#
loop_
_entity.id
_entity.type
_entity.pdbx_description
1 polymer ?
#
loop_
_entity_poly.entity_id
_entity_poly.type
_entity_poly.pdbx_seq_one_letter_code
_entity_poly.pdbx_strand_id
1 'polypeptide(L)'
;DSVSFASLYDQTIWPLKLAGNDYTFPSWPSIPPQLSLILKTVNVQIDLEDFTNEVKALVPDVKNVIRMKNKFGNNIHMIKLELVSPLARQDLIDAKKLIVNYISYEVTEFLAPVTVLICSKCSGIGHFRKQCTEQNETCKTCAQTFAHLKNHHCTMDPLCKHCNGNHLSNSMKCPIIKTFRAELTKKILNTNVRSSSTADNNNNNNNTNNNINNKYIYNPQNFPPLPTTQSTLNNSVMLKLDELMTKMSEVKEHLSNLSSKHEKYEQFMIEKTQNDERVNQQIELLLLNDQDLKKDLLQLKLLIERRDNLFMKLLFPMFEDLFSHIAALNQDKRGNTLDADLKVRLERYLIQVKKTKEGKLCMT
;
A
#
# COMPACT_ATOMS: atom_id res chain seq x y z
N ASP A 1 17.21 -4.24 16.37
CA ASP A 1 16.54 -2.96 16.66
C ASP A 1 16.56 -2.02 15.49
N SER A 2 15.44 -1.33 15.24
CA SER A 2 15.29 -0.32 14.18
C SER A 2 16.17 0.91 14.43
N VAL A 3 16.35 1.30 15.70
CA VAL A 3 17.19 2.43 16.11
C VAL A 3 18.67 2.18 15.79
N SER A 4 19.18 1.00 16.10
CA SER A 4 20.57 0.60 15.77
C SER A 4 20.83 0.47 14.27
N PHE A 5 19.77 0.28 13.46
CA PHE A 5 19.90 0.25 12.01
C PHE A 5 19.88 1.66 11.42
N ALA A 6 19.06 2.57 11.96
CA ALA A 6 19.02 3.97 11.55
C ALA A 6 20.38 4.66 11.74
N SER A 7 21.11 4.35 12.82
CA SER A 7 22.47 4.86 13.04
C SER A 7 23.48 4.40 11.98
N LEU A 8 23.20 3.33 11.22
CA LEU A 8 24.08 2.94 10.11
C LEU A 8 24.03 3.97 8.97
N TYR A 9 22.92 4.67 8.80
CA TYR A 9 22.73 5.67 7.73
C TYR A 9 23.25 7.06 8.10
N ASP A 10 23.55 7.30 9.37
CA ASP A 10 24.11 8.57 9.82
C ASP A 10 25.63 8.59 9.58
N GLN A 11 26.03 9.24 8.48
CA GLN A 11 27.44 9.37 8.08
C GLN A 11 28.28 10.15 9.09
N THR A 12 27.66 10.92 10.00
CA THR A 12 28.40 11.69 11.02
C THR A 12 28.95 10.82 12.14
N ILE A 13 28.36 9.63 12.35
CA ILE A 13 28.77 8.67 13.38
C ILE A 13 29.97 7.81 12.91
N TRP A 14 30.22 7.76 11.61
CA TRP A 14 31.25 6.89 11.03
C TRP A 14 32.60 7.61 10.86
N PRO A 15 33.71 6.97 11.25
CA PRO A 15 35.04 7.58 11.16
C PRO A 15 35.50 7.69 9.70
N LEU A 16 35.82 8.88 9.18
CA LEU A 16 36.23 9.07 7.79
C LEU A 16 37.46 8.24 7.34
N LYS A 17 38.30 7.80 8.28
CA LYS A 17 39.47 6.96 8.04
C LYS A 17 39.56 5.86 9.07
N LEU A 18 39.80 4.62 8.62
CA LEU A 18 40.15 3.51 9.50
C LEU A 18 41.62 3.14 9.21
N ALA A 19 42.49 3.32 10.21
CA ALA A 19 43.92 3.01 10.10
C ALA A 19 44.63 3.63 8.86
N GLY A 20 44.22 4.85 8.46
CA GLY A 20 44.83 5.57 7.34
C GLY A 20 44.32 5.19 5.95
N ASN A 21 43.43 4.20 5.85
CA ASN A 21 42.79 3.82 4.59
C ASN A 21 41.40 4.45 4.48
N ASP A 22 41.09 4.95 3.29
CA ASP A 22 39.73 5.35 2.92
C ASP A 22 38.91 4.08 2.68
N TYR A 23 37.70 4.03 3.23
CA TYR A 23 36.77 2.94 2.97
C TYR A 23 35.52 3.46 2.27
N THR A 24 34.97 2.63 1.39
CA THR A 24 33.66 2.88 0.77
C THR A 24 32.70 1.82 1.29
N PHE A 25 31.53 2.26 1.77
CA PHE A 25 30.50 1.30 2.15
C PHE A 25 29.96 0.63 0.90
N PRO A 26 29.92 -0.71 0.83
CA PRO A 26 29.16 -1.40 -0.20
C PRO A 26 27.68 -1.04 -0.05
N SER A 27 26.92 -1.17 -1.15
CA SER A 27 25.49 -0.87 -1.21
C SER A 27 24.76 -1.34 0.04
N TRP A 28 24.12 -0.39 0.73
CA TRP A 28 23.52 -0.58 2.05
C TRP A 28 22.60 -1.80 2.11
N PRO A 29 22.58 -2.53 3.25
CA PRO A 29 21.72 -3.69 3.41
C PRO A 29 20.24 -3.34 3.26
N SER A 30 19.46 -4.33 2.83
CA SER A 30 17.99 -4.26 2.71
C SER A 30 17.39 -3.64 3.98
N ILE A 31 16.58 -2.60 3.80
CA ILE A 31 15.95 -1.88 4.91
C ILE A 31 15.06 -2.87 5.68
N PRO A 32 15.21 -2.96 7.01
CA PRO A 32 14.45 -3.89 7.83
C PRO A 32 12.95 -3.69 7.66
N PRO A 33 12.15 -4.77 7.69
CA PRO A 33 10.70 -4.68 7.64
C PRO A 33 10.09 -3.74 8.68
N GLN A 34 10.72 -3.60 9.84
CA GLN A 34 10.28 -2.72 10.92
C GLN A 34 10.36 -1.23 10.55
N LEU A 35 11.11 -0.86 9.52
CA LEU A 35 11.20 0.50 8.97
C LEU A 35 10.42 0.64 7.65
N SER A 36 9.59 -0.35 7.32
CA SER A 36 8.79 -0.35 6.08
C SER A 36 7.32 -0.06 6.36
N LEU A 37 6.67 0.63 5.42
CA LEU A 37 5.24 0.93 5.42
C LEU A 37 4.59 0.46 4.12
N ILE A 38 3.27 0.31 4.12
CA ILE A 38 2.45 -0.01 2.96
C ILE A 38 1.46 1.12 2.71
N LEU A 39 1.50 1.67 1.50
CA LEU A 39 0.43 2.48 0.95
C LEU A 39 -0.58 1.58 0.24
N LYS A 40 -1.85 1.66 0.66
CA LYS A 40 -2.94 0.95 -0.01
C LYS A 40 -3.57 1.83 -1.10
N THR A 41 -4.42 1.20 -1.90
CA THR A 41 -5.28 1.85 -2.92
C THR A 41 -4.52 2.66 -3.96
N VAL A 42 -3.27 2.30 -4.27
CA VAL A 42 -2.50 2.99 -5.31
C VAL A 42 -2.86 2.46 -6.70
N ASN A 43 -3.16 3.33 -7.65
CA ASN A 43 -3.46 2.92 -9.03
C ASN A 43 -2.29 2.13 -9.65
N VAL A 44 -2.57 1.04 -10.38
CA VAL A 44 -1.56 0.19 -11.05
C VAL A 44 -0.87 0.90 -12.19
N GLN A 45 -1.55 1.85 -12.84
CA GLN A 45 -1.03 2.60 -13.98
C GLN A 45 -0.26 3.87 -13.59
N ILE A 46 -0.02 4.10 -12.29
CA ILE A 46 0.76 5.27 -11.86
C ILE A 46 2.20 5.13 -12.33
N ASP A 47 2.78 6.22 -12.81
CA ASP A 47 4.22 6.28 -13.06
C ASP A 47 4.94 6.21 -11.70
N LEU A 48 5.74 5.15 -11.53
CA LEU A 48 6.44 4.90 -10.29
C LEU A 48 7.60 5.89 -10.09
N GLU A 49 8.21 6.38 -11.16
CA GLU A 49 9.36 7.29 -11.06
C GLU A 49 8.91 8.66 -10.56
N ASP A 50 7.89 9.24 -11.20
CA ASP A 50 7.27 10.50 -10.77
C ASP A 50 6.71 10.40 -9.34
N PHE A 51 5.97 9.33 -9.04
CA PHE A 51 5.45 9.09 -7.69
C PHE A 51 6.56 8.98 -6.65
N THR A 52 7.68 8.34 -6.99
CA THR A 52 8.84 8.23 -6.10
C THR A 52 9.47 9.60 -5.82
N ASN A 53 9.59 10.44 -6.83
CA ASN A 53 10.15 11.79 -6.70
C ASN A 53 9.29 12.67 -5.80
N GLU A 54 7.97 12.61 -5.95
CA GLU A 54 7.03 13.37 -5.11
C GLU A 54 7.01 12.90 -3.66
N VAL A 55 6.98 11.57 -3.44
CA VAL A 55 7.02 11.00 -2.09
C VAL A 55 8.33 11.40 -1.39
N LYS A 56 9.46 11.40 -2.10
CA LYS A 56 10.74 11.84 -1.55
C LYS A 56 10.81 13.35 -1.28
N ALA A 57 10.13 14.16 -2.09
CA ALA A 57 10.00 15.59 -1.84
C ALA A 57 9.19 15.89 -0.57
N LEU A 58 8.14 15.09 -0.31
CA LEU A 58 7.29 15.25 0.87
C LEU A 58 7.92 14.64 2.14
N VAL A 59 8.56 13.49 1.99
CA VAL A 59 9.21 12.74 3.08
C VAL A 59 10.62 12.34 2.66
N PRO A 60 11.63 13.18 2.93
CA PRO A 60 13.03 12.94 2.54
C PRO A 60 13.62 11.64 3.10
N ASP A 61 13.10 11.15 4.22
CA ASP A 61 13.53 9.92 4.89
C ASP A 61 13.13 8.63 4.15
N VAL A 62 12.32 8.73 3.09
CA VAL A 62 11.96 7.60 2.23
C VAL A 62 13.10 7.32 1.26
N LYS A 63 13.74 6.16 1.40
CA LYS A 63 14.83 5.75 0.52
C LYS A 63 14.33 5.07 -0.75
N ASN A 64 13.49 4.06 -0.55
CA ASN A 64 12.98 3.21 -1.62
C ASN A 64 11.45 3.21 -1.64
N VAL A 65 10.90 3.23 -2.85
CA VAL A 65 9.47 3.11 -3.14
C VAL A 65 9.32 1.92 -4.07
N ILE A 66 8.70 0.85 -3.59
CA ILE A 66 8.69 -0.45 -4.28
C ILE A 66 7.25 -0.85 -4.57
N ARG A 67 6.94 -1.07 -5.85
CA ARG A 67 5.64 -1.62 -6.26
C ARG A 67 5.53 -3.09 -5.87
N MET A 68 4.53 -3.45 -5.09
CA MET A 68 4.31 -4.85 -4.72
C MET A 68 3.73 -5.64 -5.90
N LYS A 69 4.06 -6.93 -5.97
CA LYS A 69 3.59 -7.87 -6.99
C LYS A 69 2.83 -9.04 -6.36
N ASN A 70 1.85 -9.57 -7.08
CA ASN A 70 1.15 -10.79 -6.68
C ASN A 70 2.04 -12.04 -6.90
N LYS A 71 1.52 -13.22 -6.54
CA LYS A 71 2.22 -14.51 -6.74
C LYS A 71 2.50 -14.85 -8.22
N PHE A 72 1.78 -14.22 -9.14
CA PHE A 72 1.91 -14.38 -10.59
C PHE A 72 2.82 -13.31 -11.22
N GLY A 73 3.40 -12.41 -10.42
CA GLY A 73 4.28 -11.34 -10.90
C GLY A 73 3.59 -10.04 -11.34
N ASN A 74 2.26 -9.97 -11.29
CA ASN A 74 1.50 -8.77 -11.68
C ASN A 74 1.53 -7.72 -10.57
N ASN A 75 1.64 -6.45 -10.95
CA ASN A 75 1.59 -5.31 -10.03
C ASN A 75 0.24 -5.26 -9.29
N ILE A 76 0.25 -5.02 -7.98
CA ILE A 76 -0.96 -4.86 -7.16
C ILE A 76 -1.14 -3.41 -6.71
N HIS A 77 -2.32 -3.07 -6.18
CA HIS A 77 -2.65 -1.72 -5.68
C HIS A 77 -1.95 -1.32 -4.36
N MET A 78 -0.77 -1.89 -4.09
CA MET A 78 0.01 -1.64 -2.88
C MET A 78 1.43 -1.24 -3.24
N ILE A 79 1.93 -0.21 -2.56
CA ILE A 79 3.31 0.24 -2.64
C ILE A 79 3.96 0.08 -1.26
N LYS A 80 5.16 -0.48 -1.23
CA LYS A 80 6.00 -0.56 -0.05
C LYS A 80 6.91 0.66 -0.01
N LEU A 81 6.87 1.41 1.09
CA LEU A 81 7.81 2.48 1.39
C LEU A 81 8.86 1.96 2.36
N GLU A 82 10.13 2.23 2.09
CA GLU A 82 11.23 1.90 3.00
C GLU A 82 11.85 3.19 3.53
N LEU A 83 11.79 3.36 4.86
CA LEU A 83 12.26 4.56 5.54
C LEU A 83 13.60 4.32 6.24
N VAL A 84 14.38 5.39 6.37
CA VAL A 84 15.64 5.39 7.11
C VAL A 84 15.43 5.75 8.57
N SER A 85 14.51 6.70 8.83
CA SER A 85 14.24 7.23 10.17
C SER A 85 13.07 6.51 10.85
N PRO A 86 13.25 5.99 12.08
CA PRO A 86 12.16 5.40 12.86
C PRO A 86 11.13 6.43 13.32
N LEU A 87 11.54 7.70 13.51
CA LEU A 87 10.64 8.79 13.88
C LEU A 87 9.69 9.13 12.74
N ALA A 88 10.22 9.36 11.53
CA ALA A 88 9.40 9.63 10.35
C ALA A 88 8.44 8.48 10.01
N ARG A 89 8.85 7.23 10.26
CA ARG A 89 7.94 6.09 10.17
C ARG A 89 6.77 6.24 11.15
N GLN A 90 7.05 6.58 12.40
CA GLN A 90 6.02 6.68 13.43
C GLN A 90 5.04 7.82 13.12
N ASP A 91 5.55 8.97 12.70
CA ASP A 91 4.74 10.12 12.28
C ASP A 91 3.77 9.76 11.15
N LEU A 92 4.24 9.01 10.15
CA LEU A 92 3.40 8.54 9.04
C LEU A 92 2.35 7.50 9.44
N ILE A 93 2.68 6.62 10.38
CA ILE A 93 1.72 5.66 10.94
C ILE A 93 0.63 6.41 11.73
N ASP A 94 1.03 7.38 12.55
CA ASP A 94 0.13 8.14 13.41
C ASP A 94 -0.79 9.05 12.58
N ALA A 95 -0.26 9.62 11.49
CA ALA A 95 -1.04 10.37 10.50
C ALA A 95 -2.06 9.50 9.75
N LYS A 96 -1.83 8.18 9.64
CA LYS A 96 -2.65 7.16 8.93
C LYS A 96 -2.85 7.39 7.43
N LYS A 97 -2.55 8.59 6.93
CA LYS A 97 -2.79 9.02 5.55
C LYS A 97 -1.58 9.80 5.03
N LEU A 98 -1.25 9.55 3.77
CA LEU A 98 -0.25 10.29 3.03
C LEU A 98 -0.92 10.95 1.83
N ILE A 99 -0.76 12.25 1.65
CA ILE A 99 -1.33 12.98 0.51
C ILE A 99 -0.24 13.23 -0.51
N VAL A 100 -0.40 12.68 -1.72
CA VAL A 100 0.53 12.86 -2.85
C VAL A 100 -0.32 13.22 -4.06
N ASN A 101 0.02 14.30 -4.77
CA ASN A 101 -0.75 14.83 -5.90
C ASN A 101 -2.25 15.00 -5.62
N TYR A 102 -2.59 15.58 -4.47
CA TYR A 102 -3.97 15.79 -4.03
C TYR A 102 -4.79 14.50 -3.84
N ILE A 103 -4.15 13.33 -3.89
CA ILE A 103 -4.76 12.02 -3.62
C ILE A 103 -4.31 11.56 -2.24
N SER A 104 -5.27 11.13 -1.41
CA SER A 104 -5.00 10.60 -0.08
C SER A 104 -4.86 9.07 -0.12
N TYR A 105 -3.72 8.57 0.37
CA TYR A 105 -3.41 7.15 0.46
C TYR A 105 -3.42 6.69 1.92
N GLU A 106 -4.01 5.52 2.19
CA GLU A 106 -3.97 4.91 3.53
C GLU A 106 -2.59 4.31 3.79
N VAL A 107 -1.99 4.69 4.93
CA VAL A 107 -0.69 4.19 5.39
C VAL A 107 -0.92 3.08 6.41
N THR A 108 -0.25 1.95 6.22
CA THR A 108 -0.29 0.82 7.15
C THR A 108 1.09 0.23 7.40
N GLU A 109 1.27 -0.44 8.53
CA GLU A 109 2.53 -1.10 8.88
C GLU A 109 2.83 -2.27 7.92
N PHE A 110 4.06 -2.35 7.43
CA PHE A 110 4.51 -3.51 6.68
C PHE A 110 4.85 -4.66 7.62
N LEU A 111 4.05 -5.73 7.58
CA LEU A 111 4.28 -6.93 8.36
C LEU A 111 4.97 -7.96 7.48
N ALA A 112 6.30 -8.09 7.62
CA ALA A 112 7.01 -9.16 6.95
C ALA A 112 6.47 -10.53 7.41
N PRO A 113 6.36 -11.51 6.50
CA PRO A 113 5.99 -12.86 6.86
C PRO A 113 6.97 -13.40 7.91
N VAL A 114 6.46 -13.78 9.08
CA VAL A 114 7.28 -14.34 10.15
C VAL A 114 7.94 -15.63 9.66
N THR A 115 9.26 -15.68 9.74
CA THR A 115 10.00 -16.92 9.47
C THR A 115 9.74 -17.89 10.63
N VAL A 116 9.25 -19.08 10.30
CA VAL A 116 9.06 -20.12 11.31
C VAL A 116 10.41 -20.70 11.65
N LEU A 117 10.75 -20.64 12.93
CA LEU A 117 11.90 -21.35 13.45
C LEU A 117 11.64 -22.85 13.35
N ILE A 118 12.39 -23.53 12.48
CA ILE A 118 12.38 -24.99 12.35
C ILE A 118 13.73 -25.50 12.84
N CYS A 119 13.72 -26.37 13.84
CA CYS A 119 14.91 -26.95 14.43
C CYS A 119 15.67 -27.77 13.38
N SER A 120 16.95 -27.47 13.17
CA SER A 120 17.77 -28.20 12.20
C SER A 120 18.10 -29.64 12.59
N LYS A 121 17.86 -30.02 13.86
CA LYS A 121 18.08 -31.38 14.38
C LYS A 121 16.86 -32.26 14.17
N CYS A 122 15.73 -31.92 14.80
CA CYS A 122 14.53 -32.74 14.77
C CYS A 122 13.51 -32.30 13.72
N SER A 123 13.77 -31.23 12.94
CA SER A 123 12.78 -30.61 12.05
C SER A 123 11.48 -30.20 12.77
N GLY A 124 11.50 -30.04 14.09
CA GLY A 124 10.37 -29.57 14.89
C GLY A 124 10.23 -28.05 14.84
N ILE A 125 9.02 -27.54 15.06
CA ILE A 125 8.72 -26.10 14.99
C ILE A 125 8.96 -25.46 16.38
N GLY A 126 9.47 -24.23 16.40
CA GLY A 126 9.39 -23.34 17.57
C GLY A 126 10.56 -23.39 18.57
N HIS A 127 11.66 -24.07 18.26
CA HIS A 127 12.84 -24.11 19.15
C HIS A 127 14.16 -24.16 18.39
N PHE A 128 15.24 -23.73 19.04
CA PHE A 128 16.59 -23.80 18.49
C PHE A 128 17.20 -25.19 18.70
N ARG A 129 18.19 -25.55 17.86
CA ARG A 129 18.94 -26.81 18.00
C ARG A 129 19.53 -27.02 19.40
N LYS A 130 19.94 -25.93 20.07
CA LYS A 130 20.49 -25.97 21.45
C LYS A 130 19.47 -26.35 22.52
N GLN A 131 18.18 -26.12 22.26
CA GLN A 131 17.05 -26.39 23.17
C GLN A 131 16.30 -27.66 22.76
N CYS A 132 16.83 -28.42 21.79
CA CYS A 132 16.22 -29.64 21.30
C CYS A 132 16.49 -30.79 22.28
N THR A 133 15.43 -31.40 22.80
CA THR A 133 15.50 -32.58 23.69
C THR A 133 15.64 -33.89 22.92
N GLU A 134 15.39 -33.88 21.62
CA GLU A 134 15.50 -35.08 20.77
C GLU A 134 16.96 -35.52 20.65
N GLN A 135 17.22 -36.80 20.90
CA GLN A 135 18.55 -37.37 20.75
C GLN A 135 18.90 -37.58 19.27
N ASN A 136 17.92 -38.02 18.48
CA ASN A 136 18.08 -38.35 17.06
C ASN A 136 17.83 -37.14 16.13
N GLU A 137 18.45 -37.16 14.96
CA GLU A 137 18.26 -36.18 13.90
C GLU A 137 17.17 -36.66 12.93
N THR A 138 16.29 -35.77 12.46
CA THR A 138 15.23 -36.11 11.51
C THR A 138 15.60 -35.67 10.10
N CYS A 139 15.49 -36.57 9.13
CA CYS A 139 15.70 -36.25 7.72
C CYS A 139 14.62 -35.28 7.22
N LYS A 140 15.06 -34.21 6.54
CA LYS A 140 14.15 -33.18 6.00
C LYS A 140 13.29 -33.70 4.84
N THR A 141 13.78 -34.73 4.16
CA THR A 141 13.17 -35.31 2.97
C THR A 141 12.24 -36.46 3.35
N CYS A 142 12.67 -37.49 4.07
CA CYS A 142 11.80 -38.64 4.37
C CYS A 142 11.12 -38.61 5.75
N ALA A 143 11.36 -37.56 6.55
CA ALA A 143 10.86 -37.40 7.92
C ALA A 143 11.24 -38.51 8.93
N GLN A 144 12.11 -39.45 8.57
CA GLN A 144 12.60 -40.50 9.46
C GLN A 144 13.72 -40.00 10.37
N THR A 145 13.82 -40.60 11.56
CA THR A 145 14.80 -40.26 12.59
C THR A 145 16.03 -41.17 12.52
N PHE A 146 17.23 -40.59 12.56
CA PHE A 146 18.51 -41.28 12.50
C PHE A 146 19.44 -40.78 13.61
N ALA A 147 20.31 -41.64 14.14
CA ALA A 147 21.31 -41.24 15.13
C ALA A 147 22.33 -40.24 14.55
N HIS A 148 22.71 -40.42 13.28
CA HIS A 148 23.61 -39.53 12.54
C HIS A 148 23.13 -39.31 11.11
N LEU A 149 22.69 -38.09 10.79
CA LEU A 149 22.15 -37.77 9.46
C LEU A 149 23.22 -37.79 8.36
N LYS A 150 24.51 -37.68 8.72
CA LYS A 150 25.64 -37.72 7.77
C LYS A 150 25.75 -39.03 7.00
N ASN A 151 25.27 -40.14 7.59
CA ASN A 151 25.36 -41.47 6.99
C ASN A 151 24.07 -41.85 6.24
N HIS A 152 23.08 -40.94 6.20
CA HIS A 152 21.80 -41.20 5.57
C HIS A 152 21.79 -40.66 4.15
N HIS A 153 21.78 -41.56 3.16
CA HIS A 153 21.47 -41.24 1.78
C HIS A 153 19.96 -41.41 1.56
N CYS A 154 19.24 -40.29 1.43
CA CYS A 154 17.79 -40.32 1.26
C CYS A 154 17.43 -40.67 -0.19
N THR A 155 16.94 -41.89 -0.41
CA THR A 155 16.36 -42.35 -1.68
C THR A 155 14.83 -42.34 -1.69
N MET A 156 14.22 -41.95 -0.57
CA MET A 156 12.77 -41.94 -0.37
C MET A 156 12.12 -40.64 -0.86
N ASP A 157 10.86 -40.75 -1.26
CA ASP A 157 10.03 -39.60 -1.67
C ASP A 157 9.89 -38.55 -0.55
N PRO A 158 9.75 -37.25 -0.91
CA PRO A 158 9.71 -36.17 0.05
C PRO A 158 8.43 -36.23 0.89
N LEU A 159 8.54 -36.61 2.15
CA LEU A 159 7.49 -36.65 3.15
C LEU A 159 7.69 -35.54 4.20
N CYS A 160 6.62 -34.82 4.50
CA CYS A 160 6.64 -33.79 5.53
C CYS A 160 6.44 -34.39 6.93
N LYS A 161 7.34 -34.09 7.88
CA LYS A 161 7.19 -34.48 9.28
C LYS A 161 5.92 -33.93 9.95
N HIS A 162 5.42 -32.79 9.48
CA HIS A 162 4.31 -32.11 10.13
C HIS A 162 2.95 -32.59 9.63
N CYS A 163 2.76 -32.64 8.31
CA CYS A 163 1.46 -32.92 7.69
C CYS A 163 1.44 -34.23 6.89
N ASN A 164 2.54 -34.98 6.89
CA ASN A 164 2.72 -36.23 6.15
C ASN A 164 2.42 -36.11 4.64
N GLY A 165 2.53 -34.89 4.09
CA GLY A 165 2.30 -34.61 2.66
C GLY A 165 3.54 -34.84 1.81
N ASN A 166 3.34 -34.93 0.49
CA ASN A 166 4.40 -35.11 -0.50
C ASN A 166 5.17 -33.81 -0.77
N HIS A 167 5.93 -33.34 0.23
CA HIS A 167 6.86 -32.23 0.14
C HIS A 167 7.86 -32.25 1.30
N LEU A 168 8.97 -31.50 1.16
CA LEU A 168 9.97 -31.35 2.21
C LEU A 168 9.37 -30.81 3.52
N SER A 169 9.95 -31.22 4.65
CA SER A 169 9.47 -30.82 5.99
C SER A 169 9.57 -29.32 6.25
N ASN A 170 10.43 -28.58 5.53
CA ASN A 170 10.56 -27.12 5.61
C ASN A 170 9.79 -26.37 4.50
N SER A 171 9.02 -27.08 3.67
CA SER A 171 8.36 -26.49 2.51
C SER A 171 7.33 -25.44 2.92
N MET A 172 7.31 -24.32 2.16
CA MET A 172 6.29 -23.28 2.28
C MET A 172 4.88 -23.78 1.94
N LYS A 173 4.78 -24.94 1.27
CA LYS A 173 3.50 -25.57 0.89
C LYS A 173 2.84 -26.33 2.05
N CYS A 174 3.54 -26.54 3.16
CA CYS A 174 2.99 -27.28 4.30
C CYS A 174 1.83 -26.50 4.97
N PRO A 175 0.63 -27.10 5.09
CA PRO A 175 -0.52 -26.43 5.72
C PRO A 175 -0.27 -26.11 7.20
N ILE A 176 0.44 -26.97 7.93
CA ILE A 176 0.71 -26.78 9.37
C ILE A 176 1.73 -25.67 9.61
N ILE A 177 2.78 -25.58 8.77
CA ILE A 177 3.71 -24.45 8.85
C ILE A 177 2.99 -23.15 8.47
N LYS A 178 2.07 -23.20 7.51
CA LYS A 178 1.28 -22.04 7.09
C LYS A 178 0.35 -21.55 8.21
N THR A 179 -0.35 -22.44 8.93
CA THR A 179 -1.19 -22.05 10.06
C THR A 179 -0.36 -21.51 11.21
N PHE A 180 0.75 -22.15 11.56
CA PHE A 180 1.65 -21.67 12.60
C PHE A 180 2.24 -20.28 12.29
N ARG A 181 2.59 -20.01 11.02
CA ARG A 181 2.96 -18.66 10.56
C ARG A 181 1.86 -17.65 10.78
N ALA A 182 0.63 -17.98 10.38
CA ALA A 182 -0.51 -17.10 10.50
C ALA A 182 -0.78 -16.77 11.98
N GLU A 183 -0.68 -17.74 12.88
CA GLU A 183 -0.82 -17.54 14.32
C GLU A 183 0.28 -16.66 14.92
N LEU A 184 1.55 -16.90 14.57
CA LEU A 184 2.65 -16.03 15.01
C LEU A 184 2.46 -14.59 14.52
N THR A 185 2.05 -14.43 13.26
CA THR A 185 1.77 -13.11 12.69
C THR A 185 0.62 -12.42 13.42
N LYS A 186 -0.47 -13.15 13.73
CA LYS A 186 -1.60 -12.63 14.55
C LYS A 186 -1.17 -12.24 15.96
N LYS A 187 -0.30 -13.03 16.61
CA LYS A 187 0.19 -12.70 17.96
C LYS A 187 1.01 -11.40 17.96
N ILE A 188 1.87 -11.20 16.96
CA ILE A 188 2.64 -9.95 16.82
C ILE A 188 1.70 -8.77 16.61
N LEU A 189 0.74 -8.92 15.68
CA LEU A 189 -0.30 -7.92 15.41
C LEU A 189 -1.06 -7.50 16.66
N ASN A 190 -1.52 -8.46 17.46
CA ASN A 190 -2.31 -8.20 18.66
C ASN A 190 -1.47 -7.65 19.83
N THR A 191 -0.16 -7.92 19.87
CA THR A 191 0.74 -7.42 20.92
C THR A 191 1.00 -5.93 20.76
N ASN A 192 1.09 -5.42 19.52
CA ASN A 192 1.29 -3.99 19.26
C ASN A 192 0.06 -3.13 19.60
N VAL A 193 -1.16 -3.68 19.57
CA VAL A 193 -2.40 -2.95 19.89
C VAL A 193 -2.57 -2.71 21.39
N ARG A 194 -2.01 -3.58 22.25
CA ARG A 194 -2.12 -3.46 23.71
C ARG A 194 -1.11 -2.50 24.34
N SER A 195 -0.04 -2.14 23.63
CA SER A 195 0.97 -1.20 24.13
C SER A 195 0.56 0.27 24.00
N SER A 196 -0.54 0.58 23.31
CA SER A 196 -1.00 1.95 23.05
C SER A 196 -2.30 2.34 23.78
N SER A 197 -2.74 1.54 24.76
CA SER A 197 -4.00 1.80 25.50
C SER A 197 -3.97 1.30 26.94
N THR A 198 -2.97 1.73 27.71
CA THR A 198 -3.06 1.89 29.18
C THR A 198 -1.97 2.86 29.64
N ALA A 199 -2.14 4.13 29.29
CA ALA A 199 -1.54 5.25 30.00
C ALA A 199 -2.69 6.00 30.69
N ASP A 200 -3.34 5.32 31.64
CA ASP A 200 -4.28 5.95 32.56
C ASP A 200 -3.79 5.74 33.99
N ASN A 201 -3.23 6.82 34.51
CA ASN A 201 -3.30 7.29 35.89
C ASN A 201 -3.32 6.23 37.00
N ASN A 202 -2.14 5.93 37.52
CA ASN A 202 -1.99 5.74 38.97
C ASN A 202 -0.82 6.58 39.46
N ASN A 203 -1.09 7.88 39.57
CA ASN A 203 -0.38 8.76 40.47
C ASN A 203 -0.89 8.45 41.88
N ASN A 204 -0.12 7.70 42.66
CA ASN A 204 -0.06 7.94 44.09
C ASN A 204 1.35 7.65 44.57
N ASN A 205 2.00 8.74 44.95
CA ASN A 205 3.22 8.79 45.74
C ASN A 205 3.15 7.81 46.90
N ASN A 206 4.20 7.00 47.06
CA ASN A 206 4.93 7.02 48.31
C ASN A 206 6.38 6.61 48.10
N ASN A 207 7.22 7.55 48.51
CA ASN A 207 8.66 7.50 48.57
C ASN A 207 9.08 6.44 49.61
N THR A 208 9.90 5.46 49.23
CA THR A 208 10.84 4.82 50.16
C THR A 208 11.92 4.10 49.37
N ASN A 209 13.15 4.60 49.52
CA ASN A 209 14.37 3.88 49.21
C ASN A 209 14.34 2.49 49.87
N ASN A 210 14.72 1.45 49.13
CA ASN A 210 15.69 0.44 49.58
C ASN A 210 16.03 -0.56 48.46
N ASN A 211 17.33 -0.71 48.22
CA ASN A 211 17.94 -1.96 47.76
C ASN A 211 17.33 -3.15 48.51
N ILE A 212 17.08 -4.28 47.85
CA ILE A 212 17.38 -5.65 48.33
C ILE A 212 16.95 -6.70 47.30
N ASN A 213 17.85 -7.67 47.12
CA ASN A 213 17.73 -8.96 46.45
C ASN A 213 16.37 -9.67 46.66
N ASN A 214 15.67 -9.98 45.56
CA ASN A 214 14.51 -10.88 45.62
C ASN A 214 14.94 -12.35 45.58
N LYS A 215 15.13 -12.88 46.79
CA LYS A 215 15.09 -14.30 47.13
C LYS A 215 13.64 -14.77 47.05
N TYR A 216 13.34 -15.72 46.16
CA TYR A 216 12.00 -16.31 46.04
C TYR A 216 11.57 -16.94 47.37
N ILE A 217 10.44 -16.48 47.91
CA ILE A 217 9.80 -17.02 49.11
C ILE A 217 8.78 -18.08 48.66
N TYR A 218 8.98 -19.31 49.13
CA TYR A 218 8.08 -20.44 48.89
C TYR A 218 6.85 -20.34 49.80
N ASN A 219 5.64 -20.25 49.22
CA ASN A 219 4.39 -20.25 49.97
C ASN A 219 3.64 -21.58 49.75
N PRO A 220 3.52 -22.45 50.77
CA PRO A 220 2.93 -23.79 50.65
C PRO A 220 1.40 -23.81 50.50
N GLN A 221 0.72 -22.66 50.56
CA GLN A 221 -0.75 -22.56 50.42
C GLN A 221 -1.24 -22.49 48.96
N ASN A 222 -0.34 -22.44 47.96
CA ASN A 222 -0.69 -22.34 46.53
C ASN A 222 -0.83 -23.68 45.81
N PHE A 223 -0.87 -24.81 46.52
CA PHE A 223 -1.10 -26.13 45.91
C PHE A 223 -2.55 -26.58 46.12
N PRO A 224 -3.26 -27.03 45.06
CA PRO A 224 -4.59 -27.60 45.21
C PRO A 224 -4.52 -28.93 45.98
N PRO A 225 -5.47 -29.21 46.90
CA PRO A 225 -5.48 -30.45 47.65
C PRO A 225 -5.78 -31.65 46.74
N LEU A 226 -5.06 -32.75 46.95
CA LEU A 226 -5.29 -34.02 46.28
C LEU A 226 -6.66 -34.62 46.68
N PRO A 227 -7.41 -35.22 45.74
CA PRO A 227 -8.77 -35.66 45.99
C PRO A 227 -8.79 -36.87 46.94
N THR A 228 -9.50 -36.72 48.04
CA THR A 228 -9.83 -37.81 48.96
C THR A 228 -11.08 -38.53 48.44
N THR A 229 -10.99 -39.84 48.30
CA THR A 229 -12.08 -40.70 47.85
C THR A 229 -13.18 -40.78 48.90
N GLN A 230 -14.29 -40.08 48.67
CA GLN A 230 -15.57 -40.40 49.33
C GLN A 230 -16.64 -40.67 48.29
N SER A 231 -17.24 -41.84 48.45
CA SER A 231 -18.35 -42.40 47.70
C SER A 231 -19.65 -41.61 47.95
N THR A 232 -20.11 -40.87 46.94
CA THR A 232 -21.53 -40.53 46.78
C THR A 232 -21.91 -40.72 45.31
N LEU A 233 -22.66 -41.78 45.07
CA LEU A 233 -23.30 -42.10 43.80
C LEU A 233 -24.37 -41.04 43.46
N ASN A 234 -24.46 -40.71 42.17
CA ASN A 234 -25.64 -40.20 41.43
C ASN A 234 -25.98 -38.70 41.33
N ASN A 235 -25.02 -37.77 41.43
CA ASN A 235 -25.26 -36.37 40.97
C ASN A 235 -24.28 -35.86 39.88
N SER A 236 -23.13 -36.51 39.68
CA SER A 236 -22.12 -36.06 38.71
C SER A 236 -22.53 -36.25 37.25
N VAL A 237 -23.25 -37.35 36.95
CA VAL A 237 -23.66 -37.66 35.57
C VAL A 237 -24.81 -36.75 35.11
N MET A 238 -25.74 -36.42 36.01
CA MET A 238 -26.89 -35.56 35.70
C MET A 238 -26.46 -34.09 35.52
N LEU A 239 -25.55 -33.59 36.36
CA LEU A 239 -24.95 -32.26 36.19
C LEU A 239 -24.15 -32.14 34.88
N LYS A 240 -23.40 -33.18 34.50
CA LYS A 240 -22.68 -33.20 33.21
C LYS A 240 -23.62 -33.27 32.01
N LEU A 241 -24.80 -33.88 32.15
CA LEU A 241 -25.80 -33.95 31.10
C LEU A 241 -26.49 -32.58 30.92
N ASP A 242 -26.81 -31.88 32.00
CA ASP A 242 -27.34 -30.52 31.96
C ASP A 242 -26.32 -29.52 31.40
N GLU A 243 -25.04 -29.66 31.76
CA GLU A 243 -23.95 -28.87 31.17
C GLU A 243 -23.81 -29.14 29.66
N LEU A 244 -23.94 -30.39 29.23
CA LEU A 244 -23.91 -30.77 27.81
C LEU A 244 -25.12 -30.21 27.05
N MET A 245 -26.32 -30.28 27.62
CA MET A 245 -27.54 -29.72 27.04
C MET A 245 -27.46 -28.20 26.90
N THR A 246 -26.86 -27.53 27.87
CA THR A 246 -26.61 -26.07 27.83
C THR A 246 -25.64 -25.73 26.71
N LYS A 247 -24.49 -26.43 26.63
CA LYS A 247 -23.52 -26.23 25.53
C LYS A 247 -24.08 -26.55 24.15
N MET A 248 -24.93 -27.58 24.03
CA MET A 248 -25.59 -27.90 22.76
C MET A 248 -26.59 -26.82 22.35
N SER A 249 -27.26 -26.19 23.32
CA SER A 249 -28.15 -25.05 23.07
C SER A 249 -27.38 -23.81 22.62
N GLU A 250 -26.24 -23.52 23.25
CA GLU A 250 -25.31 -22.44 22.83
C GLU A 250 -24.77 -22.68 21.41
N VAL A 251 -24.39 -23.92 21.08
CA VAL A 251 -23.93 -24.28 19.73
C VAL A 251 -25.05 -24.07 18.69
N LYS A 252 -26.28 -24.47 19.02
CA LYS A 252 -27.44 -24.26 18.14
C LYS A 252 -27.72 -22.78 17.90
N GLU A 253 -27.63 -21.96 18.95
CA GLU A 253 -27.78 -20.51 18.85
C GLU A 253 -26.67 -19.88 18.00
N HIS A 254 -25.42 -20.31 18.20
CA HIS A 254 -24.28 -19.88 17.37
C HIS A 254 -24.46 -20.26 15.90
N LEU A 255 -24.96 -21.45 15.59
CA LEU A 255 -25.23 -21.90 14.22
C LEU A 255 -26.37 -21.09 13.58
N SER A 256 -27.43 -20.79 14.32
CA SER A 256 -28.52 -19.93 13.85
C SER A 256 -28.03 -18.50 13.56
N ASN A 257 -27.23 -17.93 14.46
CA ASN A 257 -26.60 -16.64 14.26
C ASN A 257 -25.65 -16.63 13.06
N LEU A 258 -24.88 -17.70 12.85
CA LEU A 258 -23.99 -17.81 11.69
C LEU A 258 -24.79 -17.91 10.38
N SER A 259 -25.88 -18.67 10.37
CA SER A 259 -26.79 -18.78 9.22
C SER A 259 -27.37 -17.41 8.84
N SER A 260 -27.86 -16.64 9.81
CA SER A 260 -28.41 -15.30 9.55
C SER A 260 -27.36 -14.31 9.04
N LYS A 261 -26.11 -14.42 9.51
CA LYS A 261 -24.98 -13.60 9.01
C LYS A 261 -24.60 -13.99 7.59
N HIS A 262 -24.68 -15.27 7.26
CA HIS A 262 -24.40 -15.77 5.92
C HIS A 262 -25.43 -15.25 4.92
N GLU A 263 -26.72 -15.30 5.25
CA GLU A 263 -27.80 -14.76 4.42
C GLU A 263 -27.65 -13.25 4.17
N LYS A 264 -27.31 -12.47 5.21
CA LYS A 264 -27.01 -11.04 5.06
C LYS A 264 -25.80 -10.78 4.17
N TYR A 265 -24.79 -11.65 4.23
CA TYR A 265 -23.62 -11.55 3.37
C TYR A 265 -23.98 -11.85 1.91
N GLU A 266 -24.79 -12.88 1.64
CA GLU A 266 -25.27 -13.16 0.29
C GLU A 266 -26.08 -12.00 -0.28
N GLN A 267 -26.99 -11.44 0.51
CA GLN A 267 -27.77 -10.27 0.12
C GLN A 267 -26.87 -9.06 -0.20
N PHE A 268 -25.86 -8.82 0.64
CA PHE A 268 -24.87 -7.77 0.39
C PHE A 268 -24.08 -8.01 -0.90
N MET A 269 -23.68 -9.26 -1.19
CA MET A 269 -22.96 -9.59 -2.41
C MET A 269 -23.82 -9.33 -3.65
N ILE A 270 -25.10 -9.69 -3.61
CA ILE A 270 -26.05 -9.42 -4.71
C ILE A 270 -26.21 -7.91 -4.92
N GLU A 271 -26.45 -7.15 -3.85
CA GLU A 271 -26.59 -5.69 -3.92
C GLU A 271 -25.32 -5.04 -4.47
N LYS A 272 -24.15 -5.50 -4.01
CA LYS A 272 -22.85 -4.99 -4.48
C LYS A 272 -22.66 -5.26 -5.97
N THR A 273 -22.97 -6.46 -6.45
CA THR A 273 -22.89 -6.80 -7.87
C THR A 273 -23.84 -5.94 -8.71
N GLN A 274 -25.09 -5.76 -8.28
CA GLN A 274 -26.05 -4.89 -8.98
C GLN A 274 -25.59 -3.44 -9.02
N ASN A 275 -25.02 -2.93 -7.93
CA ASN A 275 -24.49 -1.58 -7.90
C ASN A 275 -23.28 -1.42 -8.84
N ASP A 276 -22.38 -2.40 -8.87
CA ASP A 276 -21.23 -2.39 -9.77
C ASP A 276 -21.66 -2.45 -11.25
N GLU A 277 -22.71 -3.20 -11.59
CA GLU A 277 -23.32 -3.19 -12.93
C GLU A 277 -23.90 -1.82 -13.29
N ARG A 278 -24.62 -1.16 -12.37
CA ARG A 278 -25.17 0.19 -12.61
C ARG A 278 -24.07 1.22 -12.84
N VAL A 279 -22.98 1.14 -12.07
CA VAL A 279 -21.83 2.04 -12.24
C VAL A 279 -21.17 1.80 -13.60
N ASN A 280 -20.99 0.55 -14.01
CA ASN A 280 -20.41 0.23 -15.31
C ASN A 280 -21.27 0.76 -16.47
N GLN A 281 -22.59 0.63 -16.39
CA GLN A 281 -23.51 1.20 -17.39
C GLN A 281 -23.40 2.73 -17.47
N GLN A 282 -23.27 3.42 -16.33
CA GLN A 282 -23.07 4.87 -16.31
C GLN A 282 -21.73 5.29 -16.92
N ILE A 283 -20.66 4.53 -16.66
CA ILE A 283 -19.34 4.79 -17.25
C ILE A 283 -19.40 4.62 -18.77
N GLU A 284 -20.08 3.59 -19.28
CA GLU A 284 -20.23 3.34 -20.71
C GLU A 284 -20.97 4.50 -21.41
N LEU A 285 -22.05 5.00 -20.80
CA LEU A 285 -22.77 6.17 -21.30
C LEU A 285 -21.89 7.44 -21.32
N LEU A 286 -21.07 7.65 -20.29
CA LEU A 286 -20.14 8.79 -20.25
C LEU A 286 -19.07 8.69 -21.34
N LEU A 287 -18.58 7.50 -21.64
CA LEU A 287 -17.60 7.27 -22.71
C LEU A 287 -18.20 7.56 -24.09
N LEU A 288 -19.46 7.18 -24.33
CA LEU A 288 -20.17 7.53 -25.57
C LEU A 288 -20.32 9.04 -25.72
N ASN A 289 -20.74 9.73 -24.67
CA ASN A 289 -20.89 11.19 -24.67
C ASN A 289 -19.55 11.91 -24.91
N ASP A 290 -18.44 11.44 -24.34
CA ASP A 290 -17.11 12.01 -24.59
C ASP A 290 -16.68 11.86 -26.05
N GLN A 291 -16.99 10.72 -26.68
CA GLN A 291 -16.70 10.51 -28.10
C GLN A 291 -17.50 11.45 -29.00
N ASP A 292 -18.78 11.66 -28.72
CA ASP A 292 -19.61 12.56 -29.51
C ASP A 292 -19.18 14.02 -29.32
N LEU A 293 -18.87 14.45 -28.08
CA LEU A 293 -18.34 15.78 -27.82
C LEU A 293 -17.01 16.03 -28.56
N LYS A 294 -16.14 15.01 -28.65
CA LYS A 294 -14.89 15.10 -29.43
C LYS A 294 -15.14 15.28 -30.93
N LYS A 295 -16.16 14.61 -31.49
CA LYS A 295 -16.54 14.81 -32.91
C LYS A 295 -17.06 16.23 -33.13
N ASP A 296 -17.90 16.72 -32.23
CA ASP A 296 -18.45 18.08 -32.32
C ASP A 296 -17.34 19.14 -32.23
N LEU A 297 -16.38 18.97 -31.31
CA LEU A 297 -15.21 19.85 -31.21
C LEU A 297 -14.36 19.85 -32.48
N LEU A 298 -14.16 18.68 -33.09
CA LEU A 298 -13.40 18.56 -34.33
C LEU A 298 -14.13 19.24 -35.50
N GLN A 299 -15.45 19.09 -35.59
CA GLN A 299 -16.27 19.78 -36.58
C GLN A 299 -16.23 21.29 -36.38
N LEU A 300 -16.35 21.77 -35.14
CA LEU A 300 -16.29 23.20 -34.83
C LEU A 300 -14.92 23.79 -35.19
N LYS A 301 -13.83 23.07 -34.89
CA LYS A 301 -12.47 23.48 -35.25
C LYS A 301 -12.32 23.64 -36.76
N LEU A 302 -12.83 22.69 -37.55
CA LEU A 302 -12.81 22.77 -39.01
C LEU A 302 -13.62 23.97 -39.55
N LEU A 303 -14.77 24.27 -38.94
CA LEU A 303 -15.59 25.43 -39.32
C LEU A 303 -14.88 26.75 -39.03
N ILE A 304 -14.22 26.86 -37.87
CA ILE A 304 -13.43 28.03 -37.50
C ILE A 304 -12.27 28.20 -38.47
N GLU A 305 -11.50 27.14 -38.73
CA GLU A 305 -10.37 27.18 -39.65
C GLU A 305 -10.80 27.56 -41.09
N ARG A 306 -11.95 27.04 -41.55
CA ARG A 306 -12.50 27.43 -42.86
C ARG A 306 -12.90 28.90 -42.88
N ARG A 307 -13.53 29.39 -41.82
CA ARG A 307 -13.91 30.81 -41.68
C ARG A 307 -12.67 31.68 -41.67
N ASP A 308 -11.67 31.37 -40.85
CA ASP A 308 -10.42 32.13 -40.77
C ASP A 308 -9.69 32.15 -42.11
N ASN A 309 -9.65 31.02 -42.82
CA ASN A 309 -9.11 30.97 -44.18
C ASN A 309 -9.86 31.88 -45.16
N LEU A 310 -11.21 31.94 -45.10
CA LEU A 310 -12.00 32.85 -45.93
C LEU A 310 -11.68 34.32 -45.61
N PHE A 311 -11.60 34.68 -44.33
CA PHE A 311 -11.25 36.05 -43.93
C PHE A 311 -9.84 36.42 -44.38
N MET A 312 -8.86 35.55 -44.13
CA MET A 312 -7.44 35.81 -44.41
C MET A 312 -7.10 35.80 -45.89
N LYS A 313 -7.67 34.88 -46.67
CA LYS A 313 -7.29 34.67 -48.08
C LYS A 313 -8.18 35.41 -49.07
N LEU A 314 -9.41 35.76 -48.70
CA LEU A 314 -10.35 36.40 -49.61
C LEU A 314 -10.72 37.80 -49.15
N LEU A 315 -11.30 37.94 -47.95
CA LEU A 315 -11.88 39.21 -47.53
C LEU A 315 -10.83 40.29 -47.28
N PHE A 316 -9.75 39.98 -46.55
CA PHE A 316 -8.71 40.97 -46.28
C PHE A 316 -7.99 41.47 -47.55
N PRO A 317 -7.53 40.60 -48.47
CA PRO A 317 -6.97 41.06 -49.74
C PRO A 317 -7.96 41.89 -50.56
N MET A 318 -9.23 41.46 -50.63
CA MET A 318 -10.26 42.21 -51.35
C MET A 318 -10.49 43.62 -50.76
N PHE A 319 -10.48 43.77 -49.43
CA PHE A 319 -10.56 45.08 -48.81
C PHE A 319 -9.31 45.93 -49.07
N GLU A 320 -8.12 45.34 -49.03
CA GLU A 320 -6.86 46.02 -49.37
C GLU A 320 -6.88 46.55 -50.82
N ASP A 321 -7.35 45.73 -51.77
CA ASP A 321 -7.48 46.11 -53.18
C ASP A 321 -8.52 47.21 -53.38
N LEU A 322 -9.69 47.08 -52.75
CA LEU A 322 -10.78 48.06 -52.84
C LEU A 322 -10.33 49.43 -52.28
N PHE A 323 -9.71 49.45 -51.11
CA PHE A 323 -9.22 50.71 -50.52
C PHE A 323 -8.10 51.33 -51.35
N SER A 324 -7.21 50.51 -51.92
CA SER A 324 -6.16 50.99 -52.82
C SER A 324 -6.76 51.60 -54.10
N HIS A 325 -7.79 50.98 -54.66
CA HIS A 325 -8.47 51.47 -55.86
C HIS A 325 -9.22 52.79 -55.59
N ILE A 326 -9.95 52.89 -54.48
CA ILE A 326 -10.64 54.12 -54.09
C ILE A 326 -9.62 55.24 -53.80
N ALA A 327 -8.49 54.92 -53.17
CA ALA A 327 -7.42 55.89 -52.93
C ALA A 327 -6.77 56.40 -54.23
N ALA A 328 -6.65 55.55 -55.25
CA ALA A 328 -6.16 55.95 -56.57
C ALA A 328 -7.16 56.84 -57.32
N LEU A 329 -8.47 56.56 -57.20
CA LEU A 329 -9.53 57.40 -57.77
C LEU A 329 -9.66 58.76 -57.06
N ASN A 330 -9.19 58.87 -55.81
CA ASN A 330 -9.19 60.11 -55.02
C ASN A 330 -8.00 61.05 -55.36
N GLN A 331 -7.43 60.92 -56.56
CA GLN A 331 -6.33 61.74 -57.05
C GLN A 331 -6.71 62.39 -58.39
N ASP A 332 -6.38 63.66 -58.56
CA ASP A 332 -6.47 64.35 -59.86
C ASP A 332 -5.38 63.84 -60.82
N LYS A 333 -5.48 64.15 -62.12
CA LYS A 333 -4.51 63.82 -63.18
C LYS A 333 -3.08 64.30 -62.90
N ARG A 334 -2.91 65.22 -61.94
CA ARG A 334 -1.63 65.76 -61.47
C ARG A 334 -1.11 65.10 -60.17
N GLY A 335 -1.81 64.10 -59.64
CA GLY A 335 -1.47 63.39 -58.41
C GLY A 335 -1.89 64.09 -57.11
N ASN A 336 -2.65 65.19 -57.21
CA ASN A 336 -3.15 65.92 -56.03
C ASN A 336 -4.37 65.22 -55.44
N THR A 337 -4.44 65.14 -54.11
CA THR A 337 -5.57 64.52 -53.41
C THR A 337 -6.82 65.38 -53.55
N LEU A 338 -7.93 64.77 -54.00
CA LEU A 338 -9.20 65.46 -54.19
C LEU A 338 -9.92 65.69 -52.86
N ASP A 339 -9.95 64.66 -52.00
CA ASP A 339 -10.50 64.73 -50.65
C ASP A 339 -9.48 64.18 -49.63
N ALA A 340 -8.88 65.08 -48.85
CA ALA A 340 -7.89 64.73 -47.84
C ALA A 340 -8.49 63.97 -46.64
N ASP A 341 -9.75 64.22 -46.27
CA ASP A 341 -10.40 63.54 -45.14
C ASP A 341 -10.74 62.09 -45.51
N LEU A 342 -11.22 61.87 -46.74
CA LEU A 342 -11.48 60.53 -47.26
C LEU A 342 -10.20 59.68 -47.29
N LYS A 343 -9.07 60.26 -47.73
CA LYS A 343 -7.78 59.57 -47.72
C LYS A 343 -7.36 59.15 -46.31
N VAL A 344 -7.44 60.06 -45.34
CA VAL A 344 -7.07 59.77 -43.94
C VAL A 344 -7.99 58.68 -43.34
N ARG A 345 -9.29 58.69 -43.66
CA ARG A 345 -10.22 57.63 -43.22
C ARG A 345 -9.87 56.27 -43.82
N LEU A 346 -9.59 56.21 -45.12
CA LEU A 346 -9.21 54.96 -45.81
C LEU A 346 -7.89 54.39 -45.28
N GLU A 347 -6.89 55.24 -45.02
CA GLU A 347 -5.63 54.81 -44.41
C GLU A 347 -5.84 54.25 -42.99
N ARG A 348 -6.72 54.86 -42.18
CA ARG A 348 -7.09 54.32 -40.86
C ARG A 348 -7.77 52.96 -40.96
N TYR A 349 -8.72 52.78 -41.89
CA TYR A 349 -9.39 51.49 -42.11
C TYR A 349 -8.41 50.41 -42.58
N LEU A 350 -7.48 50.74 -43.47
CA LEU A 350 -6.46 49.82 -43.96
C LEU A 350 -5.50 49.39 -42.83
N ILE A 351 -5.13 50.30 -41.93
CA ILE A 351 -4.34 49.99 -40.73
C ILE A 351 -5.15 49.09 -39.77
N GLN A 352 -6.44 49.35 -39.57
CA GLN A 352 -7.29 48.50 -38.73
C GLN A 352 -7.42 47.08 -39.30
N VAL A 353 -7.64 46.95 -40.61
CA VAL A 353 -7.69 45.65 -41.30
C VAL A 353 -6.36 44.89 -41.16
N LYS A 354 -5.21 45.56 -41.35
CA LYS A 354 -3.89 44.94 -41.17
C LYS A 354 -3.63 44.50 -39.73
N LYS A 355 -3.99 45.33 -38.74
CA LYS A 355 -3.86 44.96 -37.32
C LYS A 355 -4.75 43.78 -36.93
N THR A 356 -5.94 43.68 -37.54
CA THR A 356 -6.86 42.56 -37.32
C THR A 356 -6.32 41.26 -37.97
N LYS A 357 -5.74 41.36 -39.18
CA LYS A 357 -5.04 40.26 -39.87
C LYS A 357 -3.82 39.74 -39.08
N GLU A 358 -3.13 40.61 -38.35
CA GLU A 358 -2.00 40.24 -37.49
C GLU A 358 -2.41 39.70 -36.10
N GLY A 359 -3.71 39.58 -35.81
CA GLY A 359 -4.22 39.11 -34.52
C GLY A 359 -4.02 40.09 -33.35
N LYS A 360 -3.69 41.36 -33.64
CA LYS A 360 -3.38 42.40 -32.63
C LYS A 360 -4.59 43.21 -32.18
N LEU A 361 -5.76 42.93 -32.74
CA LEU A 361 -7.04 43.55 -32.37
C LEU A 361 -8.13 42.47 -32.36
N CYS A 362 -8.74 42.26 -31.20
CA CYS A 362 -9.97 41.49 -31.08
C CYS A 362 -11.11 42.38 -31.55
N MET A 363 -11.90 41.95 -32.55
CA MET A 363 -13.17 42.62 -32.85
C MET A 363 -14.15 42.29 -31.73
N THR A 364 -14.29 43.20 -30.76
CA THR A 364 -15.45 43.25 -29.86
C THR A 364 -16.65 43.84 -30.56
#